data_AF-A0A6F9B3C8-F1
#
_entry.id   AF-A0A6F9B3C8-F1
#
_cell.length_a   1.000
_cell.length_b   1.000
_cell.length_c   1.000
_cell.angle_alpha   90.00
_cell.angle_beta   90.00
_cell.angle_gamma   90.00
#
_symmetry.space_group_name_H-M   'P 1'
#
loop_
_entity.id
_entity.type
_entity.pdbx_description
1 polymer ?
#
loop_
_entity_poly.entity_id
_entity_poly.type
_entity_poly.pdbx_seq_one_letter_code
_entity_poly.pdbx_strand_id
1 'polypeptide(L)'
;FYLHEEDLGKNRAEVSRIRLAELNSYVPVVAYTGALTDDYLIQFQVVILTNSPLEEQQSIGEVCHSNGIKLVIADTRGLFGQLFCDFGEEMLVIDTNGEQPLSAMISMITKDAAGVVTCLDEARHGFESGDFVTFTEVQGMTELNGICDTTGFSDYARGGIVSQVKMPKKVAFADGEELVSLAKEVNSSQTGSAKVEELDDKLIKKLAFVSAGDLAPLNAFIGGLAAQEVLKRNSRYDGQIAVFGSQLQEELAKQRYFLVGAGAIGCELLKNFAMIGLASGEGEVIVTDMDTIEKSNLNRQFLFRPWDVTKMKSETAAAAVKQMNPSIRITGHQNRVGPDTERVYDDDFFESLHGVANALDNVDA
;
A
#
# COMPACT_ATOMS: atom_id res chain seq x y z
N PHE A 1 -12.38 -7.29 -9.87
CA PHE A 1 -12.96 -6.20 -10.68
C PHE A 1 -12.72 -6.32 -12.20
N TYR A 2 -11.85 -7.21 -12.70
CA TYR A 2 -11.67 -7.43 -14.16
C TYR A 2 -12.31 -8.69 -14.74
N LEU A 3 -12.94 -9.52 -13.91
CA LEU A 3 -13.71 -10.67 -14.38
C LEU A 3 -15.18 -10.29 -14.40
N HIS A 4 -15.85 -10.58 -15.52
CA HIS A 4 -17.29 -10.36 -15.70
C HIS A 4 -18.05 -11.68 -15.65
N GLU A 5 -19.37 -11.63 -15.53
CA GLU A 5 -20.22 -12.83 -15.50
C GLU A 5 -20.12 -13.64 -16.81
N GLU A 6 -19.91 -12.97 -17.94
CA GLU A 6 -19.66 -13.60 -19.24
C GLU A 6 -18.32 -14.35 -19.33
N ASP A 7 -17.44 -14.18 -18.35
CA ASP A 7 -16.12 -14.82 -18.27
C ASP A 7 -16.12 -16.11 -17.43
N LEU A 8 -17.26 -16.49 -16.87
CA LEU A 8 -17.38 -17.73 -16.10
C LEU A 8 -16.94 -18.95 -16.91
N GLY A 9 -16.05 -19.75 -16.33
CA GLY A 9 -15.45 -20.93 -16.94
C GLY A 9 -14.20 -20.67 -17.80
N LYS A 10 -13.85 -19.42 -18.10
CA LYS A 10 -12.62 -19.07 -18.82
C LYS A 10 -11.40 -19.00 -17.87
N ASN A 11 -10.20 -19.06 -18.42
CA ASN A 11 -8.98 -18.87 -17.65
C ASN A 11 -8.86 -17.41 -17.16
N ARG A 12 -8.68 -17.24 -15.85
CA ARG A 12 -8.63 -15.91 -15.21
C ARG A 12 -7.50 -15.04 -15.75
N ALA A 13 -6.30 -15.60 -15.94
CA ALA A 13 -5.13 -14.86 -16.38
C ALA A 13 -5.30 -14.33 -17.81
N GLU A 14 -5.80 -15.17 -18.71
CA GLU A 14 -6.03 -14.80 -20.12
C GLU A 14 -7.07 -13.67 -20.26
N VAL A 15 -8.19 -13.79 -19.54
CA VAL A 15 -9.26 -12.78 -19.57
C VAL A 15 -8.80 -11.46 -18.95
N SER A 16 -8.11 -11.49 -17.80
CA SER A 16 -7.69 -10.26 -17.13
C SER A 16 -6.54 -9.55 -17.83
N ARG A 17 -5.73 -10.26 -18.62
CA ARG A 17 -4.52 -9.74 -19.27
C ARG A 17 -4.78 -8.46 -20.06
N ILE A 18 -5.83 -8.45 -20.89
CA ILE A 18 -6.13 -7.31 -21.78
C ILE A 18 -6.40 -6.06 -20.95
N ARG A 19 -7.23 -6.18 -19.92
CA ARG A 19 -7.61 -5.06 -19.04
C ARG A 19 -6.44 -4.56 -18.18
N LEU A 20 -5.56 -5.47 -17.75
CA LEU A 20 -4.31 -5.11 -17.06
C LEU A 20 -3.34 -4.35 -17.98
N ALA A 21 -3.18 -4.80 -19.22
CA ALA A 21 -2.28 -4.16 -20.19
C ALA A 21 -2.68 -2.71 -20.54
N GLU A 22 -3.98 -2.40 -20.48
CA GLU A 22 -4.48 -1.03 -20.72
C GLU A 22 -4.08 -0.01 -19.64
N LEU A 23 -3.69 -0.46 -18.44
CA LEU A 23 -3.30 0.44 -17.35
C LEU A 23 -2.01 1.19 -17.67
N ASN A 24 -1.08 0.56 -18.38
CA ASN A 24 0.19 1.17 -18.73
C ASN A 24 0.76 0.58 -20.02
N SER A 25 0.74 1.37 -21.10
CA SER A 25 1.23 0.98 -22.42
C SER A 25 2.73 0.68 -22.48
N TYR A 26 3.50 1.09 -21.47
CA TYR A 26 4.94 0.80 -21.39
C TYR A 26 5.24 -0.56 -20.76
N VAL A 27 4.25 -1.23 -20.15
CA VAL A 27 4.44 -2.50 -19.44
C VAL A 27 3.76 -3.62 -20.23
N PRO A 28 4.54 -4.50 -20.91
CA PRO A 28 3.95 -5.66 -21.58
C PRO A 28 3.42 -6.66 -20.55
N VAL A 29 2.14 -7.01 -20.67
CA VAL A 29 1.50 -8.02 -19.81
C VAL A 29 1.30 -9.31 -20.61
N VAL A 30 1.72 -10.43 -20.05
CA VAL A 30 1.60 -11.77 -20.65
C VAL A 30 0.88 -12.69 -19.67
N ALA A 31 -0.05 -13.50 -20.16
CA ALA A 31 -0.67 -14.57 -19.39
C ALA A 31 0.08 -15.89 -19.65
N TYR A 32 0.22 -16.70 -18.61
CA TYR A 32 0.83 -18.02 -18.69
C TYR A 32 -0.11 -19.07 -18.11
N THR A 33 -0.28 -20.17 -18.84
CA THR A 33 -1.20 -21.27 -18.50
C THR A 33 -0.50 -22.63 -18.40
N GLY A 34 0.83 -22.64 -18.52
CA GLY A 34 1.66 -23.83 -18.36
C GLY A 34 2.01 -24.12 -16.90
N ALA A 35 2.83 -25.15 -16.70
CA ALA A 35 3.37 -25.48 -15.38
C ALA A 35 4.45 -24.48 -14.95
N LEU A 36 4.52 -24.20 -13.65
CA LEU A 36 5.55 -23.35 -13.04
C LEU A 36 6.84 -24.15 -12.84
N THR A 37 7.58 -24.38 -13.94
CA THR A 37 8.87 -25.08 -13.91
C THR A 37 9.99 -24.15 -13.46
N ASP A 38 11.05 -24.69 -12.87
CA ASP A 38 12.24 -23.94 -12.46
C ASP A 38 12.80 -23.09 -13.62
N ASP A 39 12.95 -23.66 -14.81
CA ASP A 39 13.41 -22.96 -16.03
C ASP A 39 12.54 -21.75 -16.41
N TYR A 40 11.27 -21.76 -16.03
CA TYR A 40 10.36 -20.65 -16.27
C TYR A 40 10.53 -19.59 -15.17
N LEU A 41 10.63 -20.01 -13.92
CA LEU A 41 10.76 -19.12 -12.76
C LEU A 41 12.06 -18.30 -12.80
N ILE A 42 13.19 -18.91 -13.21
CA ILE A 42 14.50 -18.24 -13.25
C ILE A 42 14.60 -17.08 -14.25
N GLN A 43 13.59 -16.89 -15.09
CA GLN A 43 13.53 -15.77 -16.03
C GLN A 43 13.09 -14.46 -15.35
N PHE A 44 12.53 -14.55 -14.14
CA PHE A 44 11.98 -13.42 -13.40
C PHE A 44 12.92 -12.92 -12.30
N GLN A 45 12.85 -11.62 -12.01
CA GLN A 45 13.58 -11.01 -10.89
C GLN A 45 12.74 -11.01 -9.61
N VAL A 46 11.42 -11.01 -9.76
CA VAL A 46 10.45 -11.04 -8.65
C VAL A 46 9.34 -12.02 -9.00
N VAL A 47 9.00 -12.90 -8.05
CA VAL A 47 7.88 -13.84 -8.13
C VAL A 47 6.90 -13.51 -7.02
N ILE A 48 5.62 -13.38 -7.36
CA ILE A 48 4.53 -13.12 -6.42
C ILE A 48 3.57 -14.31 -6.44
N LEU A 49 3.47 -15.01 -5.32
CA LEU A 49 2.51 -16.09 -5.15
C LEU A 49 1.29 -15.58 -4.40
N THR A 50 0.10 -15.87 -4.94
CA THR A 50 -1.17 -15.52 -4.29
C THR A 50 -2.14 -16.68 -4.32
N ASN A 51 -2.77 -16.95 -3.19
CA ASN A 51 -3.72 -18.03 -2.97
C ASN A 51 -3.21 -19.41 -3.41
N SER A 52 -1.91 -19.67 -3.26
CA SER A 52 -1.28 -20.97 -3.57
C SER A 52 -1.24 -21.90 -2.34
N PRO A 53 -1.21 -23.23 -2.53
CA PRO A 53 -0.97 -24.17 -1.43
C PRO A 53 0.43 -24.03 -0.83
N LEU A 54 0.56 -24.34 0.47
CA LEU A 54 1.84 -24.22 1.18
C LEU A 54 2.98 -25.05 0.56
N GLU A 55 2.67 -26.23 0.03
CA GLU A 55 3.66 -27.09 -0.63
C GLU A 55 4.25 -26.43 -1.89
N GLU A 56 3.40 -25.82 -2.72
CA GLU A 56 3.84 -25.05 -3.89
C GLU A 56 4.64 -23.81 -3.47
N GLN A 57 4.22 -23.12 -2.41
CA GLN A 57 4.97 -21.98 -1.84
C GLN A 57 6.37 -22.38 -1.38
N GLN A 58 6.51 -23.54 -0.74
CA GLN A 58 7.81 -24.05 -0.28
C GLN A 58 8.71 -24.40 -1.46
N SER A 59 8.19 -25.16 -2.43
CA SER A 59 8.95 -25.58 -3.60
C SER A 59 9.41 -24.37 -4.44
N ILE A 60 8.52 -23.42 -4.73
CA ILE A 60 8.88 -22.22 -5.49
C ILE A 60 9.79 -21.31 -4.65
N GLY A 61 9.58 -21.25 -3.33
CA GLY A 61 10.40 -20.45 -2.43
C GLY A 61 11.87 -20.89 -2.42
N GLU A 62 12.12 -22.20 -2.37
CA GLU A 62 13.48 -22.76 -2.44
C GLU A 62 14.17 -22.41 -3.77
N VAL A 63 13.45 -22.52 -4.89
CA VAL A 63 13.96 -22.16 -6.22
C VAL A 63 14.27 -20.66 -6.28
N CYS A 64 13.35 -19.81 -5.81
CA CYS A 64 13.55 -18.36 -5.82
C CYS A 64 14.76 -17.95 -4.98
N HIS A 65 14.83 -18.41 -3.73
CA HIS A 65 15.91 -18.08 -2.81
C HIS A 65 17.27 -18.50 -3.36
N SER A 66 17.39 -19.74 -3.82
CA SER A 66 18.65 -20.30 -4.33
C SER A 66 19.16 -19.62 -5.60
N ASN A 67 18.26 -18.98 -6.36
CA ASN A 67 18.60 -18.26 -7.60
C ASN A 67 18.60 -16.73 -7.43
N GLY A 68 18.49 -16.21 -6.20
CA GLY A 68 18.50 -14.77 -5.91
C GLY A 68 17.27 -14.00 -6.39
N ILE A 69 16.17 -14.71 -6.67
CA ILE A 69 14.89 -14.16 -7.12
C ILE A 69 14.11 -13.69 -5.90
N LYS A 70 13.55 -12.49 -5.97
CA LYS A 70 12.78 -11.91 -4.87
C LYS A 70 11.39 -12.56 -4.83
N LEU A 71 10.98 -13.04 -3.66
CA LEU A 71 9.71 -13.71 -3.47
C LEU A 71 8.79 -12.87 -2.58
N VAL A 72 7.53 -12.74 -3.00
CA VAL A 72 6.44 -12.24 -2.17
C VAL A 72 5.32 -13.26 -2.17
N ILE A 73 4.80 -13.61 -1.00
CA ILE A 73 3.65 -14.49 -0.85
C ILE A 73 2.54 -13.69 -0.17
N ALA A 74 1.36 -13.65 -0.76
CA ALA A 74 0.22 -12.96 -0.19
C ALA A 74 -1.05 -13.79 -0.34
N ASP A 75 -1.64 -14.20 0.78
CA ASP A 75 -2.89 -14.97 0.81
C ASP A 75 -3.95 -14.25 1.62
N THR A 76 -5.21 -14.40 1.23
CA THR A 76 -6.36 -13.87 1.96
C THR A 76 -7.45 -14.93 2.13
N ARG A 77 -8.03 -14.99 3.33
CA ARG A 77 -9.06 -15.97 3.74
C ARG A 77 -10.13 -15.26 4.55
N GLY A 78 -11.17 -14.76 3.88
CA GLY A 78 -12.22 -13.97 4.53
C GLY A 78 -11.65 -12.68 5.12
N LEU A 79 -11.79 -12.50 6.43
CA LEU A 79 -11.21 -11.39 7.20
C LEU A 79 -9.78 -11.69 7.69
N PHE A 80 -9.09 -12.66 7.10
CA PHE A 80 -7.70 -13.02 7.45
C PHE A 80 -6.80 -12.91 6.23
N GLY A 81 -5.51 -12.71 6.47
CA GLY A 81 -4.56 -12.39 5.43
C GLY A 81 -3.14 -12.51 5.96
N GLN A 82 -2.24 -12.91 5.08
CA GLN A 82 -0.82 -13.02 5.35
C GLN A 82 -0.05 -12.40 4.20
N LEU A 83 1.09 -11.81 4.55
CA LEU A 83 2.11 -11.36 3.61
C LEU A 83 3.43 -11.98 4.09
N PHE A 84 4.27 -12.43 3.17
CA PHE A 84 5.62 -12.89 3.46
C PHE A 84 6.53 -12.41 2.34
N CYS A 85 7.73 -11.99 2.70
CA CYS A 85 8.75 -11.55 1.75
C CYS A 85 10.04 -12.33 2.01
N ASP A 86 10.69 -12.77 0.93
CA ASP A 86 12.05 -13.29 0.95
C ASP A 86 12.82 -12.62 -0.19
N PHE A 87 13.76 -11.77 0.18
CA PHE A 87 14.58 -10.99 -0.75
C PHE A 87 16.02 -11.48 -0.81
N GLY A 88 16.27 -12.74 -0.43
CA GLY A 88 17.59 -13.38 -0.42
C GLY A 88 18.46 -12.92 0.75
N GLU A 89 19.63 -13.55 0.94
CA GLU A 89 20.46 -13.37 2.15
C GLU A 89 20.91 -11.92 2.42
N GLU A 90 21.14 -11.12 1.37
CA GLU A 90 21.51 -9.71 1.49
C GLU A 90 20.65 -8.84 0.57
N MET A 91 19.97 -7.84 1.14
CA MET A 91 19.29 -6.79 0.41
C MET A 91 19.88 -5.42 0.76
N LEU A 92 20.21 -4.63 -0.26
CA LEU A 92 20.62 -3.25 -0.08
C LEU A 92 19.40 -2.34 -0.05
N VAL A 93 19.15 -1.73 1.11
CA VAL A 93 18.12 -0.70 1.28
C VAL A 93 18.80 0.66 1.20
N ILE A 94 18.54 1.39 0.12
CA ILE A 94 19.16 2.71 -0.12
C ILE A 94 18.49 3.84 0.67
N ASP A 95 17.22 3.66 1.01
CA ASP A 95 16.42 4.57 1.82
C ASP A 95 15.45 3.75 2.67
N THR A 96 15.57 3.89 3.99
CA THR A 96 14.82 3.09 4.96
C THR A 96 13.52 3.75 5.42
N ASN A 97 13.28 5.03 5.09
CA ASN A 97 12.10 5.74 5.58
C ASN A 97 11.36 6.56 4.52
N GLY A 98 11.96 6.83 3.36
CA GLY A 98 11.30 7.56 2.27
C GLY A 98 11.13 9.06 2.54
N GLU A 99 11.64 9.55 3.67
CA GLU A 99 11.58 10.96 4.05
C GLU A 99 12.68 11.76 3.35
N GLN A 100 12.34 12.98 2.95
CA GLN A 100 13.32 13.88 2.33
C GLN A 100 14.48 14.16 3.30
N PRO A 101 15.74 14.09 2.84
CA PRO A 101 16.87 14.41 3.69
C PRO A 101 16.79 15.81 4.27
N LEU A 102 16.97 15.92 5.59
CA LEU A 102 16.92 17.20 6.30
C LEU A 102 18.16 18.05 6.00
N SER A 103 18.03 19.37 6.14
CA SER A 103 19.14 20.32 5.95
C SER A 103 19.04 21.49 6.92
N ALA A 104 20.18 21.96 7.43
CA ALA A 104 20.26 23.08 8.36
C ALA A 104 21.45 24.00 8.06
N MET A 105 21.32 25.28 8.43
CA MET A 105 22.37 26.28 8.30
C MET A 105 23.28 26.27 9.52
N ILE A 106 24.60 26.36 9.28
CA ILE A 106 25.61 26.28 10.31
C ILE A 106 25.93 27.66 10.86
N SER A 107 25.96 27.76 12.19
CA SER A 107 26.39 28.94 12.94
C SER A 107 27.88 28.84 13.26
N MET A 108 28.28 27.74 13.89
CA MET A 108 29.65 27.52 14.37
C MET A 108 30.04 26.04 14.29
N ILE A 109 31.33 25.78 14.05
CA ILE A 109 31.93 24.44 14.12
C ILE A 109 33.15 24.52 15.04
N THR A 110 33.21 23.66 16.06
CA THR A 110 34.40 23.56 16.91
C THR A 110 35.48 22.69 16.28
N LYS A 111 36.73 23.01 16.60
CA LYS A 111 37.91 22.26 16.17
C LYS A 111 38.40 21.39 17.32
N ASP A 112 37.83 20.19 17.42
CA ASP A 112 38.11 19.21 18.47
C ASP A 112 37.97 17.79 17.89
N ALA A 113 38.45 16.77 18.61
CA ALA A 113 38.32 15.36 18.22
C ALA A 113 36.86 14.91 18.08
N ALA A 114 35.95 15.52 18.85
CA ALA A 114 34.52 15.43 18.67
C ALA A 114 33.98 16.82 18.32
N GLY A 115 34.17 17.22 17.06
CA GLY A 115 33.69 18.52 16.54
C GLY A 115 32.19 18.71 16.79
N VAL A 116 31.83 19.84 17.39
CA VAL A 116 30.45 20.23 17.69
C VAL A 116 30.00 21.23 16.64
N VAL A 117 28.88 20.90 15.99
CA VAL A 117 28.23 21.77 15.00
C VAL A 117 27.03 22.44 15.66
N THR A 118 27.05 23.76 15.72
CA THR A 118 25.93 24.57 16.18
C THR A 118 25.16 25.09 14.98
N CYS A 119 23.86 24.78 14.88
CA CYS A 119 22.98 25.31 13.84
C CYS A 119 22.46 26.70 14.22
N LEU A 120 21.96 27.48 13.26
CA LEU A 120 21.34 28.79 13.53
C LEU A 120 20.08 28.66 14.41
N ASP A 121 19.92 29.59 15.36
CA ASP A 121 18.94 29.52 16.47
C ASP A 121 17.47 29.43 16.06
N GLU A 122 17.10 29.88 14.87
CA GLU A 122 15.69 29.94 14.43
C GLU A 122 15.16 28.59 13.88
N ALA A 123 16.02 27.61 13.62
CA ALA A 123 15.62 26.32 13.06
C ALA A 123 16.22 25.13 13.82
N ARG A 124 15.37 24.23 14.32
CA ARG A 124 15.81 22.92 14.81
C ARG A 124 16.30 22.08 13.63
N HIS A 125 17.45 21.44 13.78
CA HIS A 125 18.04 20.63 12.72
C HIS A 125 17.26 19.35 12.40
N GLY A 126 16.50 18.80 13.36
CA GLY A 126 15.65 17.62 13.16
C GLY A 126 16.37 16.28 12.99
N PHE A 127 17.71 16.26 12.87
CA PHE A 127 18.51 15.03 12.85
C PHE A 127 18.38 14.19 14.12
N GLU A 128 18.55 12.88 13.97
CA GLU A 128 18.57 11.88 15.04
C GLU A 128 19.98 11.31 15.27
N SER A 129 20.22 10.71 16.44
CA SER A 129 21.50 10.06 16.73
C SER A 129 21.71 8.85 15.81
N GLY A 130 22.83 8.84 15.09
CA GLY A 130 23.15 7.80 14.09
C GLY A 130 22.91 8.24 12.64
N ASP A 131 22.35 9.44 12.42
CA ASP A 131 22.28 10.04 11.10
C ASP A 131 23.67 10.37 10.54
N PHE A 132 23.80 10.21 9.23
CA PHE A 132 24.98 10.65 8.49
C PHE A 132 24.68 11.99 7.83
N VAL A 133 25.68 12.88 7.81
CA VAL A 133 25.54 14.22 7.25
C VAL A 133 26.74 14.58 6.38
N THR A 134 26.53 15.46 5.41
CA THR A 134 27.56 16.10 4.61
C THR A 134 27.50 17.61 4.76
N PHE A 135 28.65 18.26 4.55
CA PHE A 135 28.79 19.71 4.67
C PHE A 135 29.09 20.34 3.33
N THR A 136 28.53 21.52 3.07
CA THR A 136 28.85 22.33 1.89
C THR A 136 28.95 23.80 2.28
N GLU A 137 29.68 24.59 1.49
CA GLU A 137 29.83 26.05 1.67
C GLU A 137 30.46 26.49 3.01
N VAL A 138 31.12 25.58 3.73
CA VAL A 138 31.87 25.90 4.95
C VAL A 138 33.11 26.69 4.57
N GLN A 139 33.20 27.95 5.03
CA GLN A 139 34.37 28.82 4.79
C GLN A 139 35.32 28.77 5.99
N GLY A 140 36.63 28.82 5.71
CA GLY A 140 37.68 28.73 6.73
C GLY A 140 38.08 27.30 7.06
N MET A 141 37.11 26.37 7.12
CA MET A 141 37.32 24.93 7.32
C MET A 141 36.88 24.16 6.05
N THR A 142 37.55 24.42 4.93
CA THR A 142 37.09 23.96 3.61
C THR A 142 37.25 22.46 3.41
N GLU A 143 38.13 21.83 4.19
CA GLU A 143 38.35 20.38 4.21
C GLU A 143 37.10 19.61 4.67
N LEU A 144 36.25 20.25 5.48
CA LEU A 144 34.99 19.69 5.96
C LEU A 144 33.93 19.56 4.88
N ASN A 145 34.04 20.27 3.75
CA ASN A 145 33.13 20.10 2.61
C ASN A 145 33.28 18.72 1.90
N GLY A 146 33.89 17.73 2.58
CA GLY A 146 34.07 16.35 2.12
C GLY A 146 34.09 15.29 3.24
N ILE A 147 34.94 15.43 4.29
CA ILE A 147 35.21 14.35 5.29
C ILE A 147 35.11 14.85 6.74
N CYS A 148 34.77 13.96 7.70
CA CYS A 148 34.37 14.26 9.08
C CYS A 148 35.47 14.47 10.15
N ASP A 149 36.76 14.23 9.91
CA ASP A 149 37.79 14.41 10.96
C ASP A 149 38.35 15.85 10.97
N THR A 150 37.89 16.67 11.92
CA THR A 150 38.24 18.10 11.99
C THR A 150 39.52 18.42 12.75
N THR A 151 40.21 17.43 13.34
CA THR A 151 41.39 17.68 14.19
C THR A 151 42.57 18.32 13.45
N GLY A 152 42.73 17.98 12.17
CA GLY A 152 43.77 18.53 11.29
C GLY A 152 43.31 19.70 10.41
N PHE A 153 42.07 20.18 10.56
CA PHE A 153 41.49 21.14 9.62
C PHE A 153 41.80 22.59 9.97
N SER A 154 41.61 23.47 8.98
CA SER A 154 41.69 24.91 9.15
C SER A 154 40.57 25.45 10.06
N ASP A 155 40.75 26.64 10.63
CA ASP A 155 39.76 27.20 11.56
C ASP A 155 38.49 27.66 10.83
N TYR A 156 37.32 27.31 11.39
CA TYR A 156 36.04 27.75 10.85
C TYR A 156 35.95 29.27 10.84
N ALA A 157 35.53 29.84 9.71
CA ALA A 157 35.34 31.28 9.56
C ALA A 157 33.86 31.67 9.59
N ARG A 158 33.03 31.07 8.71
CA ARG A 158 31.59 31.38 8.58
C ARG A 158 30.88 30.47 7.58
N GLY A 159 29.56 30.48 7.65
CA GLY A 159 28.66 29.90 6.67
C GLY A 159 28.68 28.37 6.68
N GLY A 160 27.95 27.80 5.74
CA GLY A 160 27.89 26.36 5.56
C GLY A 160 26.51 25.79 5.81
N ILE A 161 26.29 24.66 5.15
CA ILE A 161 25.04 23.91 5.17
C ILE A 161 25.40 22.49 5.56
N VAL A 162 24.64 21.93 6.51
CA VAL A 162 24.68 20.51 6.86
C VAL A 162 23.45 19.84 6.27
N SER A 163 23.63 18.77 5.51
CA SER A 163 22.55 18.01 4.89
C SER A 163 22.66 16.53 5.24
N GLN A 164 21.54 15.92 5.63
CA GLN A 164 21.46 14.49 5.93
C GLN A 164 21.73 13.67 4.66
N VAL A 165 22.36 12.52 4.83
CA VAL A 165 22.59 11.54 3.77
C VAL A 165 22.07 10.19 4.22
N LYS A 166 21.24 9.56 3.39
CA LYS A 166 20.78 8.20 3.60
C LYS A 166 21.88 7.23 3.19
N MET A 167 22.44 6.52 4.17
CA MET A 167 23.46 5.51 3.90
C MET A 167 22.80 4.19 3.53
N PRO A 168 23.21 3.55 2.42
CA PRO A 168 22.70 2.23 2.06
C PRO A 168 22.96 1.23 3.18
N LYS A 169 21.90 0.58 3.65
CA LYS A 169 21.96 -0.44 4.70
C LYS A 169 21.80 -1.82 4.07
N LYS A 170 22.72 -2.73 4.37
CA LYS A 170 22.52 -4.15 4.11
C LYS A 170 21.58 -4.71 5.17
N VAL A 171 20.45 -5.25 4.74
CA VAL A 171 19.52 -5.98 5.57
C VAL A 171 19.64 -7.45 5.20
N ALA A 172 19.90 -8.30 6.20
CA ALA A 172 20.01 -9.74 6.03
C ALA A 172 18.86 -10.43 6.76
N PHE A 173 18.34 -11.53 6.19
CA PHE A 173 17.21 -12.29 6.74
C PHE A 173 17.56 -13.14 7.97
N ALA A 174 18.77 -13.01 8.51
CA ALA A 174 19.27 -13.75 9.67
C ALA A 174 18.56 -13.39 11.00
N ASP A 175 17.78 -12.30 11.05
CA ASP A 175 17.02 -11.85 12.23
C ASP A 175 15.92 -12.84 12.67
N GLY A 176 15.52 -13.78 11.79
CA GLY A 176 14.56 -14.83 12.12
C GLY A 176 15.08 -15.83 13.15
N GLU A 177 16.39 -16.15 13.14
CA GLU A 177 17.00 -17.03 14.15
C GLU A 177 17.14 -16.34 15.50
N GLU A 178 17.41 -15.03 15.50
CA GLU A 178 17.44 -14.21 16.71
C GLU A 178 16.05 -14.11 17.33
N LEU A 179 15.00 -13.86 16.53
CA LEU A 179 13.63 -13.83 17.03
C LEU A 179 13.17 -15.20 17.56
N VAL A 180 13.56 -16.31 16.91
CA VAL A 180 13.31 -17.66 17.43
C VAL A 180 14.03 -17.87 18.76
N SER A 181 15.26 -17.38 18.89
CA SER A 181 16.03 -17.48 20.13
C SER A 181 15.36 -16.67 21.27
N LEU A 182 14.95 -15.43 20.99
CA LEU A 182 14.21 -14.58 21.92
C LEU A 182 12.85 -15.17 22.29
N ALA A 183 12.09 -15.72 21.33
CA ALA A 183 10.81 -16.36 21.59
C ALA A 183 10.96 -17.60 22.48
N LYS A 184 12.02 -18.40 22.27
CA LYS A 184 12.39 -19.53 23.13
C LYS A 184 12.75 -19.06 24.54
N GLU A 185 13.51 -17.98 24.68
CA GLU A 185 13.86 -17.39 25.97
C GLU A 185 12.62 -16.90 26.72
N VAL A 186 11.75 -16.12 26.06
CA VAL A 186 10.50 -15.62 26.63
C VAL A 186 9.61 -16.78 27.07
N ASN A 187 9.36 -17.78 26.22
CA ASN A 187 8.55 -18.95 26.57
C ASN A 187 9.14 -19.77 27.73
N SER A 188 10.48 -19.84 27.82
CA SER A 188 11.15 -20.53 28.93
C SER A 188 10.95 -19.84 30.28
N SER A 189 10.81 -18.50 30.27
CA SER A 189 10.56 -17.67 31.46
C SER A 189 9.08 -17.62 31.90
N GLN A 190 8.14 -18.10 31.07
CA GLN A 190 6.72 -18.17 31.43
C GLN A 190 6.38 -19.39 32.29
N THR A 191 5.28 -19.30 33.03
CA THR A 191 4.72 -20.42 33.83
C THR A 191 3.20 -20.50 33.67
N GLY A 192 2.62 -21.65 34.00
CA GLY A 192 1.19 -21.89 33.87
C GLY A 192 0.72 -21.93 32.41
N SER A 193 -0.50 -21.46 32.16
CA SER A 193 -1.15 -21.52 30.84
C SER A 193 -0.51 -20.64 29.76
N ALA A 194 0.44 -19.78 30.12
CA ALA A 194 1.17 -18.92 29.18
C ALA A 194 2.40 -19.61 28.56
N LYS A 195 2.85 -20.74 29.12
CA LYS A 195 3.96 -21.53 28.57
C LYS A 195 3.44 -22.52 27.55
N VAL A 196 4.03 -22.50 26.36
CA VAL A 196 3.72 -23.44 25.28
C VAL A 196 4.78 -24.55 25.27
N GLU A 197 4.37 -25.81 25.13
CA GLU A 197 5.31 -26.95 25.15
C GLU A 197 6.23 -26.99 23.92
N GLU A 198 5.72 -26.58 22.76
CA GLU A 198 6.46 -26.55 21.50
C GLU A 198 6.26 -25.20 20.81
N LEU A 199 7.35 -24.56 20.42
CA LEU A 199 7.34 -23.35 19.62
C LEU A 199 7.48 -23.73 18.15
N ASP A 200 6.61 -23.17 17.30
CA ASP A 200 6.74 -23.31 15.86
C ASP A 200 7.80 -22.33 15.35
N ASP A 201 9.04 -22.80 15.25
CA ASP A 201 10.18 -22.04 14.72
C ASP A 201 9.89 -21.45 13.34
N LYS A 202 9.09 -22.13 12.49
CA LYS A 202 8.74 -21.62 11.16
C LYS A 202 7.75 -20.47 11.25
N LEU A 203 6.77 -20.54 12.15
CA LEU A 203 5.82 -19.47 12.40
C LEU A 203 6.50 -18.22 13.01
N ILE A 204 7.44 -18.42 13.93
CA ILE A 204 8.17 -17.32 14.57
C ILE A 204 9.12 -16.65 13.58
N LYS A 205 9.83 -17.42 12.75
CA LYS A 205 10.62 -16.85 11.65
C LYS A 205 9.72 -16.03 10.72
N LYS A 206 8.56 -16.57 10.33
CA LYS A 206 7.56 -15.83 9.54
C LYS A 206 7.12 -14.53 10.21
N LEU A 207 6.96 -14.49 11.53
CA LEU A 207 6.64 -13.29 12.30
C LEU A 207 7.76 -12.23 12.22
N ALA A 208 9.03 -12.65 12.33
CA ALA A 208 10.19 -11.76 12.16
C ALA A 208 10.21 -11.07 10.79
N PHE A 209 9.75 -11.79 9.77
CA PHE A 209 9.79 -11.31 8.38
C PHE A 209 8.65 -10.35 8.04
N VAL A 210 7.61 -10.26 8.88
CA VAL A 210 6.47 -9.36 8.69
C VAL A 210 6.41 -8.23 9.71
N SER A 211 7.20 -8.30 10.79
CA SER A 211 7.14 -7.37 11.92
C SER A 211 7.60 -5.95 11.61
N ALA A 212 8.36 -5.74 10.53
CA ALA A 212 8.70 -4.40 10.04
C ALA A 212 7.64 -3.79 9.10
N GLY A 213 6.59 -4.54 8.77
CA GLY A 213 5.48 -4.04 7.97
C GLY A 213 4.49 -3.25 8.82
N ASP A 214 4.54 -1.91 8.76
CA ASP A 214 3.46 -1.07 9.25
C ASP A 214 2.32 -1.04 8.21
N LEU A 215 1.30 -1.86 8.46
CA LEU A 215 0.17 -2.03 7.56
C LEU A 215 -1.07 -1.43 8.23
N ALA A 216 -1.34 -0.16 7.97
CA ALA A 216 -2.53 0.56 8.44
C ALA A 216 -3.88 -0.20 8.32
N PRO A 217 -4.11 -1.10 7.33
CA PRO A 217 -5.35 -1.90 7.28
C PRO A 217 -5.40 -3.07 8.28
N LEU A 218 -4.27 -3.53 8.83
CA LEU A 218 -4.23 -4.69 9.73
C LEU A 218 -4.76 -4.39 11.14
N ASN A 219 -4.78 -3.12 11.55
CA ASN A 219 -5.28 -2.72 12.87
C ASN A 219 -6.82 -2.78 13.00
N ALA A 220 -7.55 -3.01 11.90
CA ALA A 220 -9.00 -3.20 11.89
C ALA A 220 -9.44 -4.68 11.82
N PHE A 221 -8.49 -5.63 11.86
CA PHE A 221 -8.66 -6.96 11.27
C PHE A 221 -9.01 -8.11 12.22
N ILE A 222 -8.77 -7.98 13.53
CA ILE A 222 -8.88 -9.12 14.46
C ILE A 222 -10.22 -9.07 15.20
N GLY A 223 -11.23 -9.76 14.67
CA GLY A 223 -12.44 -10.07 15.44
C GLY A 223 -13.62 -10.56 14.61
N GLY A 224 -13.71 -11.86 14.32
CA GLY A 224 -14.96 -12.44 13.80
C GLY A 224 -14.84 -13.80 13.14
N LEU A 225 -14.53 -14.84 13.92
CA LEU A 225 -14.74 -16.24 13.51
C LEU A 225 -16.11 -16.70 14.03
N ALA A 226 -17.07 -16.93 13.13
CA ALA A 226 -18.13 -17.94 13.27
C ALA A 226 -18.84 -18.10 11.93
N ALA A 227 -18.51 -19.17 11.21
CA ALA A 227 -19.21 -19.61 10.01
C ALA A 227 -20.62 -20.12 10.35
N GLN A 228 -21.62 -19.82 9.52
CA GLN A 228 -22.78 -20.70 9.36
C GLN A 228 -23.50 -20.56 8.00
N GLU A 229 -23.81 -21.72 7.42
CA GLU A 229 -24.78 -22.03 6.34
C GLU A 229 -24.45 -21.57 4.90
N VAL A 230 -23.63 -22.35 4.18
CA VAL A 230 -23.44 -22.21 2.71
C VAL A 230 -24.51 -23.02 1.96
N LEU A 231 -25.62 -22.37 1.64
CA LEU A 231 -26.28 -22.60 0.35
C LEU A 231 -25.60 -21.67 -0.66
N LYS A 232 -24.87 -22.22 -1.63
CA LYS A 232 -24.34 -21.44 -2.75
C LYS A 232 -25.52 -20.79 -3.47
N ARG A 233 -25.73 -19.49 -3.31
CA ARG A 233 -26.85 -18.76 -3.91
C ARG A 233 -26.61 -18.44 -5.39
N ASN A 234 -25.49 -18.92 -5.95
CA ASN A 234 -25.06 -18.62 -7.31
C ASN A 234 -25.00 -17.10 -7.55
N SER A 235 -24.45 -16.39 -6.56
CA SER A 235 -24.30 -14.95 -6.57
C SER A 235 -22.83 -14.58 -6.66
N ARG A 236 -22.52 -13.49 -7.38
CA ARG A 236 -21.18 -12.89 -7.39
C ARG A 236 -20.67 -12.48 -6.00
N TYR A 237 -21.58 -12.30 -5.04
CA TYR A 237 -21.27 -11.96 -3.66
C TYR A 237 -21.15 -13.17 -2.72
N ASP A 238 -21.22 -14.41 -3.23
CA ASP A 238 -21.16 -15.63 -2.40
C ASP A 238 -19.93 -15.64 -1.47
N GLY A 239 -18.79 -15.10 -1.91
CA GLY A 239 -17.59 -14.97 -1.08
C GLY A 239 -17.73 -14.00 0.12
N GLN A 240 -18.50 -12.91 -0.03
CA GLN A 240 -18.78 -11.97 1.05
C GLN A 240 -19.90 -12.50 1.96
N ILE A 241 -20.95 -13.09 1.37
CA ILE A 241 -22.07 -13.70 2.08
C ILE A 241 -21.58 -14.83 2.99
N ALA A 242 -20.58 -15.61 2.57
CA ALA A 242 -19.98 -16.65 3.40
C ALA A 242 -19.34 -16.12 4.70
N VAL A 243 -18.99 -14.84 4.76
CA VAL A 243 -18.39 -14.19 5.94
C VAL A 243 -19.45 -13.45 6.75
N PHE A 244 -20.28 -12.65 6.08
CA PHE A 244 -21.15 -11.69 6.74
C PHE A 244 -22.64 -12.07 6.75
N GLY A 245 -23.03 -13.09 6.00
CA GLY A 245 -24.43 -13.48 5.81
C GLY A 245 -25.15 -12.66 4.73
N SER A 246 -26.26 -13.22 4.22
CA SER A 246 -27.00 -12.59 3.12
C SER A 246 -27.75 -11.33 3.54
N GLN A 247 -28.16 -11.24 4.81
CA GLN A 247 -28.89 -10.08 5.33
C GLN A 247 -28.03 -8.81 5.22
N LEU A 248 -26.74 -8.87 5.60
CA LEU A 248 -25.86 -7.72 5.44
C LEU A 248 -25.68 -7.36 3.97
N GLN A 249 -25.55 -8.36 3.09
CA GLN A 249 -25.43 -8.12 1.65
C GLN A 249 -26.66 -7.41 1.06
N GLU A 250 -27.85 -7.78 1.52
CA GLU A 250 -29.12 -7.14 1.14
C GLU A 250 -29.20 -5.69 1.66
N GLU A 251 -28.68 -5.42 2.86
CA GLU A 251 -28.61 -4.05 3.39
C GLU A 251 -27.61 -3.17 2.63
N LEU A 252 -26.45 -3.71 2.25
CA LEU A 252 -25.46 -3.00 1.41
C LEU A 252 -26.07 -2.56 0.07
N ALA A 253 -26.90 -3.42 -0.52
CA ALA A 253 -27.57 -3.14 -1.80
C ALA A 253 -28.56 -1.96 -1.73
N LYS A 254 -29.09 -1.64 -0.54
CA LYS A 254 -30.05 -0.55 -0.30
C LYS A 254 -29.40 0.78 0.09
N GLN A 255 -28.09 0.78 0.37
CA GLN A 255 -27.41 1.98 0.86
C GLN A 255 -27.37 3.09 -0.19
N ARG A 256 -27.45 4.33 0.30
CA ARG A 256 -27.34 5.56 -0.48
C ARG A 256 -26.15 6.36 0.01
N TYR A 257 -25.12 6.49 -0.81
CA TYR A 257 -23.85 7.11 -0.43
C TYR A 257 -23.50 8.26 -1.35
N PHE A 258 -23.00 9.34 -0.76
CA PHE A 258 -22.41 10.45 -1.50
C PHE A 258 -20.88 10.39 -1.40
N LEU A 259 -20.22 10.27 -2.55
CA LEU A 259 -18.77 10.29 -2.67
C LEU A 259 -18.32 11.67 -3.19
N VAL A 260 -17.53 12.36 -2.38
CA VAL A 260 -17.01 13.69 -2.72
C VAL A 260 -15.57 13.56 -3.20
N GLY A 261 -15.38 13.62 -4.53
CA GLY A 261 -14.09 13.44 -5.21
C GLY A 261 -14.00 12.11 -5.96
N ALA A 262 -13.50 12.18 -7.20
CA ALA A 262 -13.25 11.06 -8.11
C ALA A 262 -11.77 10.96 -8.49
N GLY A 263 -10.89 11.47 -7.62
CA GLY A 263 -9.43 11.34 -7.71
C GLY A 263 -8.92 9.92 -7.39
N ALA A 264 -7.69 9.81 -6.88
CA ALA A 264 -7.06 8.51 -6.60
C ALA A 264 -7.87 7.68 -5.59
N ILE A 265 -8.19 8.30 -4.45
CA ILE A 265 -9.02 7.68 -3.40
C ILE A 265 -10.43 7.37 -3.93
N GLY A 266 -11.01 8.30 -4.69
CA GLY A 266 -12.36 8.14 -5.26
C GLY A 266 -12.45 6.94 -6.20
N CYS A 267 -11.46 6.77 -7.09
CA CYS A 267 -11.37 5.60 -7.97
C CYS A 267 -11.31 4.28 -7.19
N GLU A 268 -10.51 4.23 -6.13
CA GLU A 268 -10.39 3.06 -5.26
C GLU A 268 -11.69 2.76 -4.50
N LEU A 269 -12.31 3.78 -3.90
CA LEU A 269 -13.59 3.66 -3.21
C LEU A 269 -14.69 3.17 -4.14
N LEU A 270 -14.82 3.72 -5.34
CA LEU A 270 -15.85 3.30 -6.29
C LEU A 270 -15.67 1.85 -6.76
N LYS A 271 -14.43 1.42 -7.03
CA LYS A 271 -14.16 0.00 -7.30
C LYS A 271 -14.53 -0.86 -6.10
N ASN A 272 -14.22 -0.45 -4.88
CA ASN A 272 -14.59 -1.20 -3.67
C ASN A 272 -16.12 -1.23 -3.49
N PHE A 273 -16.84 -0.13 -3.70
CA PHE A 273 -18.31 -0.08 -3.66
C PHE A 273 -18.95 -1.05 -4.66
N ALA A 274 -18.44 -1.09 -5.90
CA ALA A 274 -18.89 -2.08 -6.87
C ALA A 274 -18.58 -3.53 -6.46
N MET A 275 -17.41 -3.79 -5.87
CA MET A 275 -17.07 -5.16 -5.45
C MET A 275 -17.83 -5.60 -4.20
N ILE A 276 -18.15 -4.68 -3.28
CA ILE A 276 -18.94 -4.91 -2.07
C ILE A 276 -20.45 -5.03 -2.39
N GLY A 277 -20.89 -4.51 -3.53
CA GLY A 277 -22.30 -4.52 -3.91
C GLY A 277 -23.10 -3.40 -3.24
N LEU A 278 -22.43 -2.33 -2.82
CA LEU A 278 -23.08 -1.11 -2.34
C LEU A 278 -24.02 -0.57 -3.44
N ALA A 279 -25.24 -0.18 -3.08
CA ALA A 279 -26.23 0.37 -4.01
C ALA A 279 -26.53 -0.55 -5.22
N SER A 280 -26.38 -1.87 -5.06
CA SER A 280 -26.68 -2.84 -6.13
C SER A 280 -28.16 -3.26 -6.20
N GLY A 281 -29.02 -2.65 -5.40
CA GLY A 281 -30.47 -2.85 -5.34
C GLY A 281 -31.22 -1.52 -5.38
N GLU A 282 -31.95 -1.19 -4.32
CA GLU A 282 -32.76 0.04 -4.24
C GLU A 282 -31.95 1.30 -3.88
N GLY A 283 -30.68 1.13 -3.52
CA GLY A 283 -29.76 2.21 -3.16
C GLY A 283 -29.23 3.04 -4.34
N GLU A 284 -28.28 3.93 -4.06
CA GLU A 284 -27.62 4.80 -5.04
C GLU A 284 -26.26 5.31 -4.55
N VAL A 285 -25.26 5.32 -5.42
CA VAL A 285 -24.01 6.08 -5.22
C VAL A 285 -24.08 7.35 -6.07
N ILE A 286 -23.96 8.51 -5.44
CA ILE A 286 -23.75 9.78 -6.14
C ILE A 286 -22.27 10.12 -5.96
N VAL A 287 -21.52 10.28 -7.06
CA VAL A 287 -20.14 10.75 -7.03
C VAL A 287 -20.07 12.13 -7.66
N THR A 288 -19.46 13.11 -6.98
CA THR A 288 -19.23 14.43 -7.56
C THR A 288 -17.76 14.76 -7.63
N ASP A 289 -17.34 15.34 -8.76
CA ASP A 289 -16.01 15.88 -8.96
C ASP A 289 -16.09 16.92 -10.09
N MET A 290 -15.54 18.12 -9.86
CA MET A 290 -15.55 19.21 -10.84
C MET A 290 -14.42 19.11 -11.86
N ASP A 291 -13.44 18.23 -11.63
CA ASP A 291 -12.25 18.16 -12.45
C ASP A 291 -12.44 17.31 -13.70
N THR A 292 -11.68 17.68 -14.74
CA THR A 292 -11.44 16.83 -15.90
C THR A 292 -10.25 15.92 -15.68
N ILE A 293 -10.17 14.85 -16.47
CA ILE A 293 -9.07 13.89 -16.42
C ILE A 293 -7.84 14.47 -17.11
N GLU A 294 -6.72 14.47 -16.40
CA GLU A 294 -5.40 14.83 -16.93
C GLU A 294 -4.50 13.61 -17.12
N LYS A 295 -3.49 13.75 -17.99
CA LYS A 295 -2.48 12.69 -18.21
C LYS A 295 -1.74 12.32 -16.91
N SER A 296 -1.49 13.30 -16.03
CA SER A 296 -0.84 13.14 -14.73
C SER A 296 -1.63 12.26 -13.76
N ASN A 297 -2.94 12.08 -14.00
CA ASN A 297 -3.83 11.32 -13.13
C ASN A 297 -3.71 9.80 -13.37
N LEU A 298 -3.39 9.40 -14.60
CA LEU A 298 -3.46 8.00 -15.05
C LEU A 298 -2.53 7.06 -14.28
N ASN A 299 -1.50 7.58 -13.61
CA ASN A 299 -0.58 6.77 -12.81
C ASN A 299 -1.21 6.21 -11.52
N ARG A 300 -2.34 6.77 -11.06
CA ARG A 300 -2.97 6.43 -9.78
C ARG A 300 -4.51 6.44 -9.79
N GLN A 301 -5.11 6.82 -10.91
CA GLN A 301 -6.57 6.85 -11.11
C GLN A 301 -6.94 5.83 -12.19
N PHE A 302 -6.85 4.55 -11.82
CA PHE A 302 -6.88 3.42 -12.76
C PHE A 302 -8.23 3.18 -13.46
N LEU A 303 -9.29 3.88 -13.05
CA LEU A 303 -10.57 3.86 -13.76
C LEU A 303 -10.50 4.62 -15.10
N PHE A 304 -9.49 5.46 -15.28
CA PHE A 304 -9.33 6.29 -16.48
C PHE A 304 -8.32 5.69 -17.45
N ARG A 305 -8.45 6.07 -18.71
CA ARG A 305 -7.55 5.66 -19.79
C ARG A 305 -7.01 6.88 -20.54
N PRO A 306 -5.94 6.73 -21.34
CA PRO A 306 -5.43 7.84 -22.14
C PRO A 306 -6.47 8.51 -23.06
N TRP A 307 -7.48 7.76 -23.53
CA TRP A 307 -8.58 8.28 -24.35
C TRP A 307 -9.70 8.98 -23.55
N ASP A 308 -9.60 9.01 -22.22
CA ASP A 308 -10.54 9.71 -21.35
C ASP A 308 -10.05 11.10 -20.93
N VAL A 309 -8.81 11.48 -21.27
CA VAL A 309 -8.27 12.81 -21.00
C VAL A 309 -9.23 13.88 -21.54
N THR A 310 -9.44 14.95 -20.77
CA THR A 310 -10.44 16.02 -20.96
C THR A 310 -11.90 15.68 -20.62
N LYS A 311 -12.25 14.41 -20.37
CA LYS A 311 -13.59 14.05 -19.86
C LYS A 311 -13.68 14.31 -18.36
N MET A 312 -14.89 14.41 -17.84
CA MET A 312 -15.16 14.60 -16.41
C MET A 312 -14.82 13.34 -15.62
N LYS A 313 -14.12 13.49 -14.50
CA LYS A 313 -13.67 12.37 -13.67
C LYS A 313 -14.86 11.55 -13.14
N SER A 314 -15.86 12.21 -12.56
CA SER A 314 -17.02 11.56 -11.92
C SER A 314 -17.85 10.71 -12.88
N GLU A 315 -18.20 11.25 -14.04
CA GLU A 315 -18.97 10.53 -15.06
C GLU A 315 -18.19 9.35 -15.65
N THR A 316 -16.91 9.56 -15.97
CA THR A 316 -16.05 8.51 -16.51
C THR A 316 -15.85 7.38 -15.49
N ALA A 317 -15.64 7.74 -14.21
CA ALA A 317 -15.50 6.76 -13.13
C ALA A 317 -16.79 5.96 -12.93
N ALA A 318 -17.95 6.63 -12.94
CA ALA A 318 -19.25 5.97 -12.85
C ALA A 318 -19.49 4.98 -14.00
N ALA A 319 -19.11 5.35 -15.23
CA ALA A 319 -19.19 4.47 -16.39
C ALA A 319 -18.25 3.24 -16.26
N ALA A 320 -17.01 3.45 -15.84
CA ALA A 320 -16.05 2.36 -15.64
C ALA A 320 -16.53 1.36 -14.56
N VAL A 321 -17.09 1.87 -13.46
CA VAL A 321 -17.56 1.06 -12.33
C VAL A 321 -18.81 0.26 -12.69
N LYS A 322 -19.71 0.82 -13.52
CA LYS A 322 -20.85 0.07 -14.09
C LYS A 322 -20.42 -1.12 -14.95
N GLN A 323 -19.28 -1.04 -15.63
CA GLN A 323 -18.74 -2.20 -16.35
C GLN A 323 -18.27 -3.28 -15.37
N MET A 324 -17.67 -2.91 -14.24
CA MET A 324 -17.23 -3.86 -13.21
C MET A 324 -18.41 -4.54 -12.49
N ASN A 325 -19.48 -3.80 -12.26
CA ASN A 325 -20.70 -4.31 -11.65
C ASN A 325 -21.95 -3.66 -12.28
N PRO A 326 -22.63 -4.34 -13.23
CA PRO A 326 -23.82 -3.79 -13.88
C PRO A 326 -24.98 -3.49 -12.93
N SER A 327 -25.01 -4.11 -11.74
CA SER A 327 -26.07 -3.89 -10.75
C SER A 327 -25.90 -2.60 -9.95
N ILE A 328 -24.70 -2.01 -9.90
CA ILE A 328 -24.49 -0.78 -9.11
C ILE A 328 -25.25 0.40 -9.72
N ARG A 329 -26.07 1.05 -8.89
CA ARG A 329 -26.75 2.30 -9.25
C ARG A 329 -25.84 3.46 -8.87
N ILE A 330 -25.23 4.06 -9.88
CA ILE A 330 -24.30 5.17 -9.72
C ILE A 330 -24.57 6.31 -10.70
N THR A 331 -24.49 7.53 -10.18
CA THR A 331 -24.71 8.80 -10.87
C THR A 331 -23.48 9.71 -10.67
N GLY A 332 -22.96 10.26 -11.78
CA GLY A 332 -21.84 11.20 -11.75
C GLY A 332 -22.33 12.65 -11.82
N HIS A 333 -22.03 13.44 -10.80
CA HIS A 333 -22.23 14.89 -10.75
C HIS A 333 -20.91 15.62 -11.02
N GLN A 334 -20.99 16.86 -11.48
CA GLN A 334 -19.84 17.67 -11.85
C GLN A 334 -19.66 18.91 -10.96
N ASN A 335 -20.38 18.94 -9.83
CA ASN A 335 -20.46 20.13 -8.99
C ASN A 335 -19.32 20.13 -7.97
N ARG A 336 -18.71 21.30 -7.77
CA ARG A 336 -17.82 21.54 -6.62
C ARG A 336 -18.68 21.61 -5.35
N VAL A 337 -18.46 20.72 -4.38
CA VAL A 337 -19.17 20.83 -3.09
C VAL A 337 -18.68 22.07 -2.36
N GLY A 338 -19.61 22.89 -1.91
CA GLY A 338 -19.35 24.15 -1.21
C GLY A 338 -20.59 25.05 -1.19
N PRO A 339 -20.49 26.25 -0.57
CA PRO A 339 -21.64 27.13 -0.34
C PRO A 339 -22.44 27.47 -1.61
N ASP A 340 -21.77 27.60 -2.76
CA ASP A 340 -22.43 27.93 -4.02
C ASP A 340 -23.32 26.79 -4.58
N THR A 341 -23.21 25.58 -4.02
CA THR A 341 -23.92 24.38 -4.48
C THR A 341 -24.91 23.82 -3.46
N GLU A 342 -25.19 24.54 -2.37
CA GLU A 342 -26.19 24.14 -1.37
C GLU A 342 -27.61 24.00 -1.96
N ARG A 343 -27.90 24.67 -3.08
CA ARG A 343 -29.17 24.49 -3.81
C ARG A 343 -29.25 23.17 -4.57
N VAL A 344 -28.12 22.52 -4.82
CA VAL A 344 -28.03 21.21 -5.48
C VAL A 344 -27.93 20.10 -4.43
N TYR A 345 -27.17 20.35 -3.36
CA TYR A 345 -26.98 19.47 -2.22
C TYR A 345 -27.67 20.07 -0.99
N ASP A 346 -28.99 20.13 -1.06
CA ASP A 346 -29.85 20.71 -0.02
C ASP A 346 -30.15 19.72 1.12
N ASP A 347 -30.99 20.14 2.06
CA ASP A 347 -31.38 19.31 3.21
C ASP A 347 -32.01 17.99 2.74
N ASP A 348 -32.92 18.02 1.75
CA ASP A 348 -33.55 16.83 1.19
C ASP A 348 -32.52 15.85 0.60
N PHE A 349 -31.49 16.36 -0.09
CA PHE A 349 -30.38 15.54 -0.58
C PHE A 349 -29.69 14.79 0.58
N PHE A 350 -29.22 15.53 1.60
CA PHE A 350 -28.46 14.95 2.71
C PHE A 350 -29.30 14.05 3.63
N GLU A 351 -30.55 14.40 3.91
CA GLU A 351 -31.47 13.59 4.70
C GLU A 351 -31.76 12.23 4.06
N SER A 352 -31.63 12.15 2.72
CA SER A 352 -31.88 10.93 1.96
C SER A 352 -30.68 9.97 1.90
N LEU A 353 -29.51 10.37 2.42
CA LEU A 353 -28.27 9.58 2.41
C LEU A 353 -28.16 8.71 3.67
N HIS A 354 -27.49 7.57 3.51
CA HIS A 354 -27.05 6.73 4.62
C HIS A 354 -25.60 7.05 5.06
N GLY A 355 -24.81 7.65 4.18
CA GLY A 355 -23.43 8.03 4.49
C GLY A 355 -22.77 8.91 3.42
N VAL A 356 -21.67 9.53 3.82
CA VAL A 356 -20.79 10.33 2.95
C VAL A 356 -19.38 9.75 3.04
N ALA A 357 -18.68 9.71 1.91
CA ALA A 357 -17.27 9.32 1.84
C ALA A 357 -16.47 10.44 1.18
N ASN A 358 -15.41 10.91 1.84
CA ASN A 358 -14.53 11.94 1.30
C ASN A 358 -13.38 11.30 0.50
N ALA A 359 -13.05 11.91 -0.63
CA ALA A 359 -11.93 11.57 -1.50
C ALA A 359 -11.27 12.85 -2.04
N LEU A 360 -11.02 13.78 -1.12
CA LEU A 360 -10.57 15.15 -1.37
C LEU A 360 -9.05 15.28 -1.27
N ASP A 361 -8.51 16.38 -1.79
CA ASP A 361 -7.08 16.69 -1.85
C ASP A 361 -6.69 18.01 -1.17
N ASN A 362 -7.65 18.68 -0.53
CA ASN A 362 -7.46 19.95 0.17
C ASN A 362 -8.22 19.96 1.50
N VAL A 363 -7.78 20.81 2.43
CA VAL A 363 -8.28 20.86 3.82
C VAL A 363 -9.59 21.64 3.95
N ASP A 364 -9.83 22.61 3.06
CA ASP A 364 -11.00 23.49 3.14
C ASP A 364 -12.31 22.77 2.77
N ALA A 365 -12.21 21.77 1.89
CA ALA A 365 -13.32 20.90 1.48
C ALA A 365 -13.51 19.74 2.47
#